data_AF-A0A0L6VQW9-F1
#
_entry.id   AF-A0A0L6VQW9-F1
#
_cell.length_a   1.000
_cell.length_b   1.000
_cell.length_c   1.000
_cell.angle_alpha   90.00
_cell.angle_beta   90.00
_cell.angle_gamma   90.00
#
_symmetry.space_group_name_H-M   'P 1'
#
loop_
_entity.id
_entity.type
_entity.pdbx_description
1 polymer ?
#
loop_
_entity_poly.entity_id
_entity_poly.type
_entity_poly.pdbx_seq_one_letter_code
_entity_poly.pdbx_strand_id
1 'polypeptide(L)'
;MKTIHQELLLTIATPLPPILIFWPMVNFEPLDPLEVAPKAGEVTRRITITGQQRKTPDGHINWFINGQKWVETRPEVPFLVKAYTTNLKPNYEVAEKNNGFDDKLEAYPVKLDDVVEFVIFNQASTMGVTEAHPWQ
;
A
#
# COMPACT_ATOMS: atom_id res chain seq x y z
N MET A 1 -41.20 -41.76 41.23
CA MET A 1 -40.96 -40.92 40.05
C MET A 1 -39.54 -40.37 40.14
N LYS A 2 -38.72 -40.62 39.11
CA LYS A 2 -37.36 -40.08 38.98
C LYS A 2 -37.44 -38.59 38.64
N THR A 3 -36.58 -37.77 39.22
CA THR A 3 -36.12 -36.56 38.54
C THR A 3 -34.62 -36.42 38.77
N ILE A 4 -33.93 -36.27 37.65
CA ILE A 4 -32.50 -36.47 37.41
C ILE A 4 -31.75 -35.17 37.76
N HIS A 5 -30.52 -35.34 38.25
CA HIS A 5 -29.54 -34.29 38.52
C HIS A 5 -29.40 -33.30 37.36
N GLN A 6 -29.39 -32.00 37.66
CA GLN A 6 -28.92 -30.98 36.74
C GLN A 6 -27.61 -30.43 37.29
N GLU A 7 -26.50 -31.01 36.84
CA GLU A 7 -25.17 -30.47 37.07
C GLU A 7 -25.05 -29.13 36.32
N LEU A 8 -24.73 -28.05 37.07
CA LEU A 8 -24.29 -26.80 36.48
C LEU A 8 -22.90 -27.02 35.87
N LEU A 9 -22.85 -27.23 34.56
CA LEU A 9 -21.65 -26.99 33.77
C LEU A 9 -21.34 -25.50 33.82
N LEU A 10 -20.42 -25.11 34.70
CA LEU A 10 -19.80 -23.79 34.65
C LEU A 10 -18.86 -23.76 33.45
N THR A 11 -19.38 -23.35 32.29
CA THR A 11 -18.57 -23.08 31.11
C THR A 11 -17.70 -21.88 31.43
N ILE A 12 -16.42 -22.11 31.72
CA ILE A 12 -15.44 -21.04 31.84
C ILE A 12 -15.24 -20.50 30.42
N ALA A 13 -15.96 -19.44 30.07
CA ALA A 13 -15.69 -18.71 28.84
C ALA A 13 -14.31 -18.07 28.99
N THR A 14 -13.31 -18.59 28.30
CA THR A 14 -12.03 -17.90 28.13
C THR A 14 -12.32 -16.61 27.35
N PRO A 15 -12.15 -15.42 27.96
CA PRO A 15 -12.33 -14.19 27.22
C PRO A 15 -11.27 -14.15 26.11
N LEU A 16 -11.70 -13.85 24.89
CA LEU A 16 -10.77 -13.54 23.81
C LEU A 16 -9.86 -12.40 24.27
N PRO A 17 -8.56 -12.46 23.96
CA PRO A 17 -7.69 -11.33 24.23
C PRO A 17 -8.32 -10.07 23.58
N PRO A 18 -8.28 -8.92 24.27
CA PRO A 18 -8.78 -7.69 23.69
C PRO A 18 -8.12 -7.48 22.32
N ILE A 19 -8.90 -7.08 21.32
CA ILE A 19 -8.38 -6.69 20.01
C ILE A 19 -7.53 -5.44 20.25
N LEU A 20 -6.25 -5.65 20.51
CA LEU A 20 -5.24 -4.61 20.39
C LEU A 20 -5.08 -4.40 18.88
N ILE A 21 -5.52 -3.25 18.37
CA ILE A 21 -5.11 -2.77 17.04
C ILE A 21 -3.65 -2.31 17.15
N PHE A 22 -2.78 -3.24 17.53
CA PHE A 22 -1.35 -3.03 17.64
C PHE A 22 -0.71 -4.28 17.05
N TRP A 23 -0.39 -4.18 15.76
CA TRP A 23 0.51 -5.14 15.14
C TRP A 23 1.92 -4.83 15.67
N PRO A 24 2.62 -5.78 16.31
CA PRO A 24 3.98 -5.56 16.81
C PRO A 24 5.00 -5.58 15.66
N MET A 25 4.74 -4.82 14.59
CA MET A 25 5.57 -4.79 13.38
C MET A 25 7.03 -4.46 13.70
N VAL A 26 7.24 -3.63 14.72
CA VAL A 26 8.56 -3.22 15.21
C VAL A 26 9.35 -4.34 15.89
N ASN A 27 8.71 -5.47 16.25
CA ASN A 27 9.34 -6.62 16.89
C ASN A 27 9.64 -7.75 15.91
N PHE A 28 9.21 -7.64 14.65
CA PHE A 28 9.55 -8.64 13.65
C PHE A 28 10.96 -8.40 13.13
N GLU A 29 11.74 -9.48 13.10
CA GLU A 29 13.02 -9.55 12.43
C GLU A 29 12.97 -10.65 11.38
N PRO A 30 13.73 -10.53 10.27
CA PRO A 30 13.85 -11.61 9.30
C PRO A 30 14.30 -12.91 9.98
N LEU A 31 13.70 -14.02 9.60
CA LEU A 31 14.15 -15.34 10.06
C LEU A 31 15.54 -15.68 9.50
N ASP A 32 15.78 -15.34 8.24
CA ASP A 32 17.09 -15.49 7.58
C ASP A 32 17.86 -14.16 7.67
N PRO A 33 19.06 -14.12 8.30
CA PRO A 33 19.87 -12.91 8.41
C PRO A 33 20.40 -12.38 7.07
N LEU A 34 20.28 -13.14 5.97
CA LEU A 34 20.62 -12.69 4.62
C LEU A 34 19.45 -11.97 3.92
N GLU A 35 18.21 -12.17 4.38
CA GLU A 35 17.01 -11.52 3.84
C GLU A 35 16.72 -10.18 4.54
N VAL A 36 17.72 -9.31 4.57
CA VAL A 36 17.61 -7.98 5.17
C VAL A 36 17.22 -6.94 4.13
N ALA A 37 16.37 -5.99 4.52
CA ALA A 37 16.03 -4.85 3.67
C ALA A 37 17.29 -4.01 3.34
N PRO A 38 17.35 -3.37 2.16
CA PRO A 38 18.45 -2.48 1.81
C PRO A 38 18.64 -1.37 2.84
N LYS A 39 19.89 -0.99 3.09
CA LYS A 39 20.24 0.15 3.94
C LYS A 39 19.96 1.46 3.22
N ALA A 40 19.72 2.53 3.98
CA ALA A 40 19.50 3.87 3.43
C ALA A 40 20.62 4.35 2.47
N GLY A 41 21.87 3.93 2.70
CA GLY A 41 23.01 4.27 1.83
C GLY A 41 23.07 3.49 0.52
N GLU A 42 22.28 2.43 0.38
CA GLU A 42 22.17 1.62 -0.85
C GLU A 42 21.07 2.16 -1.78
N VAL A 43 20.19 3.04 -1.29
CA VAL A 43 19.08 3.61 -2.04
C VAL A 43 19.62 4.43 -3.23
N THR A 44 19.28 4.02 -4.44
CA THR A 44 19.63 4.72 -5.68
C THR A 44 18.59 5.79 -6.03
N ARG A 45 17.35 5.61 -5.57
CA ARG A 45 16.24 6.54 -5.85
C ARG A 45 15.19 6.49 -4.75
N ARG A 46 14.75 7.68 -4.31
CA ARG A 46 13.63 7.85 -3.38
C ARG A 46 12.42 8.39 -4.13
N ILE A 47 11.27 7.73 -3.96
CA ILE A 47 9.97 8.17 -4.50
C ILE A 47 9.08 8.52 -3.32
N THR A 48 8.63 9.77 -3.29
CA THR A 48 7.66 10.20 -2.27
C THR A 48 6.25 9.91 -2.75
N ILE A 49 5.46 9.20 -1.96
CA ILE A 49 4.08 8.85 -2.28
C ILE A 49 3.15 9.55 -1.31
N THR A 50 2.30 10.45 -1.82
CA THR A 50 1.28 11.13 -1.02
C THR A 50 -0.09 10.54 -1.33
N GLY A 51 -0.67 9.81 -0.37
CA GLY A 51 -2.03 9.31 -0.45
C GLY A 51 -3.02 10.31 0.12
N GLN A 52 -4.06 10.64 -0.63
CA GLN A 52 -5.11 11.57 -0.18
C GLN A 52 -6.49 11.21 -0.72
N GLN A 53 -7.49 11.16 0.15
CA GLN A 53 -8.90 11.14 -0.26
C GLN A 53 -9.37 12.57 -0.56
N ARG A 54 -9.94 12.79 -1.75
CA ARG A 54 -10.45 14.11 -2.14
C ARG A 54 -11.87 14.04 -2.68
N LYS A 55 -12.69 15.02 -2.32
CA LYS A 55 -13.96 15.27 -3.00
C LYS A 55 -13.70 16.02 -4.30
N THR A 56 -14.08 15.45 -5.44
CA THR A 56 -13.92 16.05 -6.77
C THR A 56 -15.09 16.98 -7.13
N PRO A 57 -14.93 17.87 -8.13
CA PRO A 57 -15.97 18.84 -8.50
C PRO A 57 -17.31 18.23 -8.93
N ASP A 58 -17.28 16.99 -9.43
CA ASP A 58 -18.44 16.17 -9.78
C ASP A 58 -19.18 15.60 -8.55
N GLY A 59 -18.71 15.88 -7.34
CA GLY A 59 -19.31 15.44 -6.08
C GLY A 59 -18.83 14.08 -5.60
N HIS A 60 -18.06 13.33 -6.39
CA HIS A 60 -17.54 12.02 -6.01
C HIS A 60 -16.36 12.14 -5.03
N ILE A 61 -16.15 11.09 -4.25
CA ILE A 61 -14.98 10.95 -3.37
C ILE A 61 -14.04 9.96 -4.04
N ASN A 62 -12.79 10.36 -4.25
CA ASN A 62 -11.78 9.56 -4.93
C ASN A 62 -10.47 9.56 -4.15
N TRP A 63 -9.70 8.48 -4.28
CA TRP A 63 -8.35 8.37 -3.74
C TRP A 63 -7.31 8.81 -4.78
N PHE A 64 -6.33 9.57 -4.32
CA PHE A 64 -5.27 10.12 -5.13
C PHE A 64 -3.92 9.70 -4.57
N ILE A 65 -3.01 9.34 -5.47
CA ILE A 65 -1.62 9.02 -5.21
C ILE A 65 -0.79 10.03 -5.98
N ASN A 66 -0.08 10.91 -5.27
CA ASN A 66 0.63 12.06 -5.86
C ASN A 66 -0.26 12.90 -6.81
N GLY A 67 -1.53 13.09 -6.42
CA GLY A 67 -2.49 13.84 -7.22
C GLY A 67 -3.05 13.10 -8.43
N GLN A 68 -2.64 11.85 -8.69
CA GLN A 68 -3.17 10.99 -9.73
C GLN A 68 -4.23 10.04 -9.17
N LYS A 69 -5.30 9.80 -9.94
CA LYS A 69 -6.36 8.85 -9.59
C LYS A 69 -6.28 7.63 -10.49
N TRP A 70 -6.32 6.44 -9.89
CA TRP A 70 -6.48 5.19 -10.65
C TRP A 70 -7.90 5.08 -11.23
N VAL A 71 -8.01 4.60 -12.48
CA VAL A 71 -9.28 4.27 -13.12
C VAL A 71 -9.15 2.94 -13.86
N GLU A 72 -10.13 2.06 -13.73
CA GLU A 72 -10.10 0.71 -14.32
C GLU A 72 -10.01 0.71 -15.86
N THR A 73 -10.39 1.81 -16.50
CA THR A 73 -10.33 1.95 -17.95
C THR A 73 -8.95 2.37 -18.48
N ARG A 74 -7.96 2.59 -17.60
CA ARG A 74 -6.60 2.96 -18.00
C ARG A 74 -5.54 2.17 -17.22
N PRO A 75 -4.50 1.64 -17.90
CA PRO A 75 -4.33 1.65 -19.36
C PRO A 75 -5.33 0.70 -20.05
N GLU A 76 -5.78 1.06 -21.26
CA GLU A 76 -6.71 0.22 -22.05
C GLU A 76 -6.14 -1.17 -22.35
N VAL A 77 -4.83 -1.23 -22.58
CA VAL A 77 -4.07 -2.48 -22.73
C VAL A 77 -3.24 -2.69 -21.47
N PRO A 78 -3.38 -3.84 -20.77
CA PRO A 78 -2.60 -4.13 -19.57
C PRO A 78 -1.09 -3.99 -19.80
N PHE A 79 -0.37 -3.47 -18.82
CA PHE A 79 1.07 -3.17 -18.96
C PHE A 79 1.89 -4.37 -19.40
N LEU A 80 1.60 -5.57 -18.88
CA LEU A 80 2.30 -6.80 -19.26
C LEU A 80 2.11 -7.11 -20.75
N VAL A 81 0.86 -7.04 -21.24
CA VAL A 81 0.53 -7.26 -22.66
C VAL A 81 1.23 -6.21 -23.52
N LYS A 82 1.16 -4.94 -23.14
CA LYS A 82 1.80 -3.83 -23.86
C LYS A 82 3.33 -4.01 -23.92
N ALA A 83 3.96 -4.47 -22.84
CA ALA A 83 5.39 -4.74 -22.79
C ALA A 83 5.81 -5.79 -23.83
N TYR A 84 5.13 -6.93 -23.88
CA TYR A 84 5.46 -8.01 -24.82
C TYR A 84 5.07 -7.72 -26.27
N THR A 85 4.03 -6.91 -26.52
CA THR A 85 3.50 -6.69 -27.88
C THR A 85 4.06 -5.43 -28.56
N THR A 86 4.45 -4.41 -27.78
CA THR A 86 4.86 -3.10 -28.33
C THR A 86 6.29 -2.71 -28.00
N ASN A 87 7.04 -3.56 -27.29
CA ASN A 87 8.34 -3.23 -26.74
C ASN A 87 8.28 -1.93 -25.91
N LEU A 88 7.39 -1.92 -24.92
CA LEU A 88 7.11 -0.76 -24.07
C LEU A 88 8.40 -0.20 -23.46
N LYS A 89 8.66 1.09 -23.67
CA LYS A 89 9.79 1.80 -23.07
C LYS A 89 9.29 2.93 -22.19
N PRO A 90 9.46 2.84 -20.85
CA PRO A 90 9.17 3.96 -19.98
C PRO A 90 10.09 5.15 -20.27
N ASN A 91 9.58 6.35 -20.04
CA ASN A 91 10.32 7.60 -20.10
C ASN A 91 10.96 7.91 -18.74
N TYR A 92 12.13 7.34 -18.48
CA TYR A 92 12.83 7.52 -17.22
C TYR A 92 13.25 8.97 -16.94
N GLU A 93 13.56 9.76 -17.97
CA GLU A 93 13.95 11.17 -17.82
C GLU A 93 12.78 12.04 -17.34
N VAL A 94 11.57 11.77 -17.85
CA VAL A 94 10.35 12.43 -17.38
C VAL A 94 10.01 11.97 -15.96
N ALA A 95 10.08 10.65 -15.72
CA ALA A 95 9.84 10.10 -14.38
C ALA A 95 10.74 10.73 -13.33
N GLU A 96 12.05 10.88 -13.60
CA GLU A 96 12.99 11.50 -12.68
C GLU A 96 12.63 12.95 -12.34
N LYS A 97 12.16 13.73 -13.32
CA LYS A 97 11.71 15.11 -13.12
C LYS A 97 10.37 15.21 -12.40
N ASN A 98 9.60 14.12 -12.36
CA ASN A 98 8.23 14.08 -11.85
C ASN A 98 8.09 13.11 -10.67
N ASN A 99 9.06 13.14 -9.75
CA ASN A 99 9.04 12.33 -8.52
C ASN A 99 8.79 10.83 -8.79
N GLY A 100 9.42 10.30 -9.83
CA GLY A 100 9.33 8.91 -10.27
C GLY A 100 8.18 8.58 -11.23
N PHE A 101 7.28 9.51 -11.58
CA PHE A 101 6.08 9.22 -12.37
C PHE A 101 6.23 9.56 -13.87
N ASP A 102 6.12 8.55 -14.73
CA ASP A 102 6.02 8.71 -16.18
C ASP A 102 4.56 8.98 -16.56
N ASP A 103 4.26 10.21 -16.97
CA ASP A 103 2.91 10.67 -17.30
C ASP A 103 2.34 10.05 -18.58
N LYS A 104 3.20 9.70 -19.54
CA LYS A 104 2.80 9.01 -20.77
C LYS A 104 2.47 7.55 -20.51
N LEU A 105 3.17 6.93 -19.57
CA LEU A 105 2.91 5.57 -19.15
C LEU A 105 1.82 5.48 -18.07
N GLU A 106 1.56 6.58 -17.36
CA GLU A 106 0.74 6.65 -16.16
C GLU A 106 1.22 5.68 -15.05
N ALA A 107 2.54 5.54 -14.88
CA ALA A 107 3.15 4.61 -13.92
C ALA A 107 4.49 5.09 -13.35
N TYR A 108 5.00 4.40 -12.33
CA TYR A 108 6.33 4.63 -11.73
C TYR A 108 7.34 3.60 -12.24
N PRO A 109 8.07 3.85 -13.32
CA PRO A 109 9.00 2.87 -13.85
C PRO A 109 10.24 2.71 -12.96
N VAL A 110 10.67 1.46 -12.81
CA VAL A 110 11.86 1.06 -12.05
C VAL A 110 12.88 0.44 -12.99
N LYS A 111 14.13 0.91 -12.93
CA LYS A 111 15.21 0.35 -13.75
C LYS A 111 15.68 -0.97 -13.13
N LEU A 112 16.23 -1.84 -13.97
CA LEU A 112 16.99 -2.97 -13.45
C LEU A 112 18.11 -2.45 -12.55
N ASP A 113 18.33 -3.15 -11.43
CA ASP A 113 19.33 -2.82 -10.40
C ASP A 113 19.07 -1.53 -9.59
N ASP A 114 17.89 -0.90 -9.73
CA ASP A 114 17.49 0.18 -8.81
C ASP A 114 17.24 -0.36 -7.39
N VAL A 115 17.75 0.34 -6.37
CA VAL A 115 17.32 0.20 -4.98
C VAL A 115 16.39 1.38 -4.69
N VAL A 116 15.08 1.12 -4.73
CA VAL A 116 14.05 2.17 -4.58
C VAL A 116 13.52 2.22 -3.16
N GLU A 117 13.48 3.41 -2.58
CA GLU A 117 12.77 3.68 -1.34
C GLU A 117 11.46 4.42 -1.64
N PHE A 118 10.33 3.87 -1.19
CA PHE A 118 9.05 4.57 -1.19
C PHE A 118 8.79 5.20 0.18
N VAL A 119 8.66 6.53 0.21
CA VAL A 119 8.27 7.26 1.42
C VAL A 119 6.80 7.61 1.32
N ILE A 120 5.96 6.89 2.06
CA ILE A 120 4.50 7.04 2.00
C ILE A 120 4.02 8.02 3.06
N PHE A 121 3.42 9.13 2.62
CA PHE A 121 2.73 10.10 3.44
C PHE A 121 1.22 9.93 3.32
N ASN A 122 0.57 9.69 4.46
CA ASN A 122 -0.87 9.71 4.57
C ASN A 122 -1.34 11.16 4.78
N GLN A 123 -1.82 11.80 3.72
CA GLN A 123 -2.31 13.16 3.78
C GLN A 123 -3.80 13.19 4.12
N ALA A 124 -4.18 14.10 5.02
CA ALA A 124 -5.57 14.27 5.43
C ALA A 124 -6.51 14.52 4.24
N SER A 125 -7.71 13.96 4.34
CA SER A 125 -8.76 14.10 3.33
C SER A 125 -9.28 15.54 3.23
N THR A 126 -10.15 15.81 2.26
CA THR A 126 -10.87 17.11 2.18
C THR A 126 -11.67 17.44 3.44
N MET A 127 -12.00 16.44 4.28
CA MET A 127 -12.69 16.62 5.56
C MET A 127 -11.73 16.75 6.76
N GLY A 128 -10.42 16.75 6.53
CA GLY A 128 -9.42 16.87 7.59
C GLY A 128 -9.18 15.59 8.40
N VAL A 129 -9.59 14.43 7.87
CA VAL A 129 -9.39 13.12 8.54
C VAL A 129 -8.31 12.30 7.83
N THR A 130 -7.55 11.52 8.60
CA THR A 130 -6.57 10.54 8.11
C THR A 130 -7.05 9.13 8.45
N GLU A 131 -6.91 8.19 7.51
CA GLU A 131 -7.34 6.79 7.69
C GLU A 131 -6.14 5.86 7.54
N ALA A 132 -6.12 4.76 8.29
CA ALA A 132 -5.05 3.77 8.15
C ALA A 132 -5.25 2.95 6.86
N HIS A 133 -4.15 2.73 6.13
CA HIS A 133 -4.14 1.91 4.93
C HIS A 133 -2.99 0.89 5.00
N PRO A 134 -3.25 -0.40 4.76
CA PRO A 134 -2.22 -1.43 4.79
C PRO A 134 -1.43 -1.42 3.48
N TRP A 135 -0.58 -0.40 3.30
CA TRP A 135 0.41 -0.36 2.21
C TRP A 135 1.65 -1.22 2.51
N GLN A 136 1.75 -1.74 3.74
CA GLN A 136 2.84 -2.51 4.31
C GLN A 136 2.31 -3.82 4.88
#